data_AF-A0A5D3YIG1-F1
#
_entry.id   AF-A0A5D3YIG1-F1
#
_cell.length_a   1.000
_cell.length_b   1.000
_cell.length_c   1.000
_cell.angle_alpha   90.00
_cell.angle_beta   90.00
_cell.angle_gamma   90.00
#
_symmetry.space_group_name_H-M   'P 1'
#
loop_
_entity.id
_entity.type
_entity.pdbx_description
1 polymer ?
#
loop_
_entity_poly.entity_id
_entity_poly.type
_entity_poly.pdbx_seq_one_letter_code
_entity_poly.pdbx_strand_id
1 'polypeptide(L)'
;MDIKFVDREKLEATKRRSSKFKPLFEALDKLEADGDAIEVGFEDENHLNSMRTAVYQYNEKNGVRVRSTKDSNRNKIYFYKE
;
A
#
# COMPACT_ATOMS: atom_id res chain seq x y z
N MET A 1 -11.74 10.09 -25.22
CA MET A 1 -11.76 9.55 -23.85
C MET A 1 -13.17 9.78 -23.33
N ASP A 2 -13.94 8.72 -23.18
CA ASP A 2 -15.32 8.80 -22.69
C ASP A 2 -15.33 8.84 -21.16
N ILE A 3 -15.77 9.97 -20.60
CA ILE A 3 -15.84 10.18 -19.15
C ILE A 3 -17.29 10.00 -18.72
N LYS A 4 -17.55 9.03 -17.83
CA LYS A 4 -18.87 8.77 -17.23
C LYS A 4 -18.80 8.92 -15.71
N PHE A 5 -19.77 9.60 -15.13
CA PHE A 5 -19.95 9.67 -13.68
C PHE A 5 -20.65 8.40 -13.19
N VAL A 6 -20.13 7.78 -12.13
CA VAL A 6 -20.65 6.55 -11.54
C VAL A 6 -20.76 6.70 -10.02
N ASP A 7 -21.73 6.03 -9.41
CA ASP A 7 -21.93 6.06 -7.95
C ASP A 7 -20.71 5.48 -7.22
N ARG A 8 -20.11 6.29 -6.33
CA ARG A 8 -18.93 5.92 -5.55
C ARG A 8 -19.17 4.71 -4.65
N GLU A 9 -20.36 4.61 -4.05
CA GLU A 9 -20.70 3.55 -3.08
C GLU A 9 -20.70 2.15 -3.69
N LYS A 10 -21.13 2.03 -4.95
CA LYS A 10 -21.13 0.75 -5.69
C LYS A 10 -19.71 0.26 -6.03
N LEU A 11 -18.75 1.18 -6.15
CA LEU A 11 -17.34 0.88 -6.38
C LEU A 11 -16.64 0.32 -5.12
N GLU A 12 -16.99 0.86 -3.95
CA GLU A 12 -16.40 0.45 -2.66
C GLU A 12 -16.78 -0.98 -2.28
N ALA A 13 -18.03 -1.38 -2.54
CA ALA A 13 -18.52 -2.74 -2.27
C ALA A 13 -17.79 -3.82 -3.11
N THR A 14 -17.42 -3.49 -4.35
CA THR A 14 -16.80 -4.43 -5.28
C THR A 14 -15.31 -4.63 -4.99
N LYS A 15 -14.61 -3.61 -4.47
CA LYS A 15 -13.18 -3.65 -4.14
C LYS A 15 -12.83 -4.43 -2.86
N ARG A 16 -13.81 -4.82 -2.04
CA ARG A 16 -13.57 -5.63 -0.82
C ARG A 16 -13.13 -7.07 -1.12
N ARG A 17 -13.22 -7.55 -2.37
CA ARG A 17 -12.65 -8.84 -2.79
C ARG A 17 -11.13 -8.71 -2.91
N SER A 18 -10.41 -9.11 -1.85
CA SER A 18 -8.98 -9.43 -1.81
C SER A 18 -8.08 -8.53 -2.67
N SER A 19 -7.81 -7.31 -2.20
CA SER A 19 -6.72 -6.50 -2.76
C SER A 19 -5.46 -7.35 -2.86
N LYS A 20 -4.74 -7.30 -3.99
CA LYS A 20 -3.40 -7.90 -4.17
C LYS A 20 -2.41 -7.52 -3.07
N PHE A 21 -2.70 -6.43 -2.34
CA PHE A 21 -1.93 -5.92 -1.22
C PHE A 21 -2.49 -6.30 0.16
N LYS A 22 -3.48 -7.21 0.24
CA LYS A 22 -3.99 -7.69 1.53
C LYS A 22 -2.85 -8.19 2.46
N PRO A 23 -1.88 -8.99 2.00
CA PRO A 23 -0.77 -9.42 2.86
C PRO A 23 0.10 -8.25 3.34
N LEU A 24 0.27 -7.22 2.51
CA LEU A 24 0.98 -6.00 2.89
C LEU A 24 0.22 -5.24 3.98
N PHE A 25 -1.09 -5.07 3.86
CA PHE A 25 -1.89 -4.40 4.90
C PHE A 25 -1.88 -5.17 6.23
N GLU A 26 -2.00 -6.49 6.19
CA GLU A 26 -1.90 -7.32 7.40
C GLU A 26 -0.53 -7.24 8.08
N ALA A 27 0.54 -7.03 7.31
CA ALA A 27 1.86 -6.77 7.85
C ALA A 27 1.98 -5.37 8.45
N LEU A 28 1.40 -4.35 7.79
CA LEU A 28 1.36 -2.97 8.29
C LEU A 28 0.57 -2.83 9.59
N ASP A 29 -0.50 -3.60 9.76
CA ASP A 29 -1.30 -3.62 11.00
C ASP A 29 -0.49 -4.13 12.21
N LYS A 30 0.54 -4.95 11.96
CA LYS A 30 1.45 -5.49 12.98
C LYS A 30 2.68 -4.61 13.23
N LEU A 31 2.82 -3.53 12.46
CA LEU A 31 3.98 -2.66 12.52
C LEU A 31 3.88 -1.70 13.70
N GLU A 32 4.82 -1.80 14.63
CA GLU A 32 4.95 -0.87 15.75
C GLU A 32 5.70 0.41 15.31
N ALA A 33 5.39 1.53 15.96
CA ALA A 33 6.10 2.79 15.72
C ALA A 33 7.52 2.70 16.30
N ASP A 34 8.50 3.27 15.60
CA ASP A 34 9.94 3.23 15.96
C ASP A 34 10.55 1.81 16.08
N GLY A 35 9.82 0.78 15.64
CA GLY A 35 10.23 -0.62 15.69
C GLY A 35 10.78 -1.14 14.36
N ASP A 36 10.39 -2.35 14.02
CA ASP A 36 10.85 -3.06 12.83
C ASP A 36 10.34 -2.43 11.52
N ALA A 37 10.99 -2.79 10.41
CA ALA A 37 10.56 -2.46 9.06
C ALA A 37 10.12 -3.71 8.29
N ILE A 38 9.11 -3.58 7.45
CA ILE A 38 8.64 -4.64 6.54
C ILE A 38 9.43 -4.53 5.24
N GLU A 39 10.16 -5.58 4.87
CA GLU A 39 10.78 -5.72 3.56
C GLU A 39 9.81 -6.37 2.56
N VAL A 40 9.64 -5.75 1.39
CA VAL A 40 8.82 -6.27 0.30
C VAL A 40 9.60 -6.22 -1.00
N GLY A 41 9.60 -7.32 -1.76
CA GLY A 41 10.15 -7.33 -3.12
C GLY A 41 9.20 -6.70 -4.13
N PHE A 42 9.74 -6.00 -5.11
CA PHE A 42 8.98 -5.52 -6.27
C PHE A 42 9.58 -6.08 -7.57
N GLU A 43 8.74 -6.24 -8.58
CA GLU A 43 9.15 -6.80 -9.88
C GLU A 43 9.61 -5.69 -10.83
N ASP A 44 8.90 -4.55 -10.82
CA ASP A 44 9.17 -3.40 -11.65
C ASP A 44 8.72 -2.09 -10.96
N GLU A 45 8.98 -0.96 -11.59
CA GLU A 45 8.62 0.36 -11.05
C GLU A 45 7.09 0.58 -10.96
N ASN A 46 6.29 -0.03 -11.83
CA ASN A 46 4.83 0.06 -11.76
C ASN A 46 4.29 -0.71 -10.54
N HIS A 47 4.88 -1.85 -10.23
CA HIS A 47 4.57 -2.62 -9.03
C HIS A 47 4.94 -1.83 -7.77
N LEU A 48 6.14 -1.23 -7.74
CA LEU A 48 6.59 -0.34 -6.67
C LEU A 48 5.62 0.84 -6.44
N ASN A 49 5.22 1.53 -7.52
CA ASN A 49 4.31 2.67 -7.46
C ASN A 49 2.89 2.25 -7.00
N SER A 50 2.44 1.07 -7.42
CA SER A 50 1.18 0.49 -6.96
C SER A 50 1.20 0.22 -5.46
N MET A 51 2.30 -0.36 -4.93
CA MET A 51 2.47 -0.59 -3.50
C MET A 51 2.46 0.71 -2.70
N ARG A 52 3.24 1.71 -3.12
CA ARG A 52 3.26 3.03 -2.46
C ARG A 52 1.89 3.67 -2.40
N THR A 53 1.16 3.66 -3.51
CA THR A 53 -0.23 4.17 -3.57
C THR A 53 -1.14 3.44 -2.58
N ALA A 54 -1.01 2.11 -2.47
CA ALA A 54 -1.77 1.32 -1.51
C ALA A 54 -1.43 1.71 -0.06
N VAL A 55 -0.15 1.91 0.26
CA VAL A 55 0.27 2.34 1.61
C VAL A 55 -0.19 3.77 1.92
N TYR A 56 -0.19 4.69 0.95
CA TYR A 56 -0.75 6.03 1.15
C TYR A 56 -2.24 5.99 1.48
N GLN A 57 -3.02 5.20 0.75
CA GLN A 57 -4.44 5.00 1.04
C GLN A 57 -4.66 4.35 2.41
N TYR A 58 -3.79 3.41 2.79
CA TYR A 58 -3.81 2.79 4.12
C TYR A 58 -3.53 3.82 5.22
N ASN A 59 -2.54 4.71 5.04
CA ASN A 59 -2.21 5.78 5.97
C ASN A 59 -3.40 6.72 6.17
N GLU A 60 -4.01 7.20 5.08
CA GLU A 60 -5.19 8.09 5.14
C GLU A 60 -6.38 7.43 5.85
N LYS A 61 -6.61 6.14 5.60
CA LYS A 61 -7.74 5.40 6.18
C LYS A 61 -7.57 5.12 7.67
N ASN A 62 -6.36 4.80 8.11
CA ASN A 62 -6.09 4.35 9.49
C ASN A 62 -5.51 5.46 10.37
N GLY A 63 -5.23 6.65 9.82
CA GLY A 63 -4.65 7.77 10.58
C GLY A 63 -3.22 7.49 11.06
N VAL A 64 -2.46 6.66 10.32
CA VAL A 64 -1.09 6.28 10.66
C VAL A 64 -0.09 6.85 9.66
N ARG A 65 1.18 6.90 10.04
CA ARG A 65 2.26 7.44 9.19
C ARG A 65 3.30 6.38 8.86
N VAL A 66 2.96 5.51 7.91
CA VAL A 66 3.93 4.56 7.36
C VAL A 66 4.74 5.24 6.25
N ARG A 67 6.06 5.27 6.42
CA ARG A 67 7.02 5.72 5.41
C ARG A 67 7.58 4.55 4.63
N SER A 68 8.21 4.86 3.49
CA SER A 68 8.89 3.86 2.68
C SER A 68 10.23 4.31 2.12
N THR A 69 11.17 3.37 2.05
CA THR A 69 12.50 3.55 1.44
C THR A 69 12.73 2.47 0.40
N LYS A 70 13.24 2.81 -0.79
CA LYS A 70 13.57 1.82 -1.84
C LYS A 70 15.04 1.45 -1.81
N ASP A 71 15.33 0.19 -2.09
CA ASP A 71 16.63 -0.31 -2.50
C ASP A 71 16.50 -0.86 -3.94
N SER A 72 16.95 -0.05 -4.89
CA SER A 72 16.90 -0.38 -6.32
C SER A 72 17.91 -1.46 -6.72
N ASN A 73 18.96 -1.71 -5.93
CA ASN A 73 19.95 -2.74 -6.27
C ASN A 73 19.40 -4.13 -6.00
N ARG A 74 18.53 -4.25 -4.98
CA ARG A 74 17.94 -5.52 -4.55
C ARG A 74 16.47 -5.69 -4.97
N ASN A 75 15.91 -4.70 -5.67
CA ASN A 75 14.49 -4.61 -5.98
C ASN A 75 13.60 -4.78 -4.73
N LYS A 76 13.97 -4.10 -3.64
CA LYS A 76 13.26 -4.12 -2.36
C LYS A 76 12.72 -2.76 -1.98
N ILE A 77 11.57 -2.73 -1.33
CA ILE A 77 11.03 -1.57 -0.63
C ILE A 77 10.82 -1.93 0.83
N TYR A 78 11.21 -1.01 1.71
CA TYR A 78 11.05 -1.14 3.15
C TYR A 78 9.95 -0.20 3.61
N PHE A 79 9.06 -0.67 4.47
CA PHE A 79 8.01 0.13 5.10
C PHE A 79 8.20 0.16 6.63
N TYR A 80 8.13 1.34 7.23
CA TYR A 80 8.31 1.54 8.67
C TYR A 80 7.36 2.62 9.17
N LYS A 81 6.90 2.51 10.42
CA LYS A 81 5.94 3.44 11.02
C LYS A 81 6.69 4.50 11.85
N GLU A 82 6.37 5.76 11.58
CA GLU A 82 6.72 6.89 12.45
C GLU A 82 5.72 7.09 13.57
#